data_AF-A0A815VZV6-F1
#
_entry.id   AF-A0A815VZV6-F1
#
_cell.length_a   1.000
_cell.length_b   1.000
_cell.length_c   1.000
_cell.angle_alpha   90.00
_cell.angle_beta   90.00
_cell.angle_gamma   90.00
#
_symmetry.space_group_name_H-M   'P 1'
#
loop_
_entity.id
_entity.type
_entity.pdbx_description
1 polymer ?
#
loop_
_entity_poly.entity_id
_entity_poly.type
_entity_poly.pdbx_seq_one_letter_code
_entity_poly.pdbx_strand_id
1 'polypeptide(L)'
;MGDTNGQVVAGGNGEGNRLNQLNYPTDVLIDKETDSLIICDPGNQRVVRWSRRSGTTQGEILVDNISCWGLAMDDQRYLYISDIGKQEVRRYQIGDKNGTLVAGGNDK
;
A
#
# COMPACT_ATOMS: atom_id res chain seq x y z
N MET A 1 -4.73 -17.46 -28.45
CA MET A 1 -5.65 -17.45 -27.29
C MET A 1 -4.86 -16.82 -26.16
N GLY A 2 -5.35 -15.73 -25.57
CA GLY A 2 -4.65 -15.04 -24.49
C GLY A 2 -4.68 -15.90 -23.22
N ASP A 3 -3.54 -15.97 -22.53
CA ASP A 3 -3.40 -16.72 -21.28
C ASP A 3 -4.37 -16.15 -20.24
N THR A 4 -5.36 -16.93 -19.83
CA THR A 4 -6.36 -16.54 -18.81
C THR A 4 -5.82 -16.72 -17.39
N ASN A 5 -4.58 -17.17 -17.24
CA ASN A 5 -3.95 -17.32 -15.94
C ASN A 5 -3.46 -15.95 -15.46
N GLY A 6 -4.01 -15.50 -14.33
CA GLY A 6 -3.50 -14.31 -13.65
C GLY A 6 -2.02 -14.50 -13.27
N GLN A 7 -1.23 -13.45 -13.42
CA GLN A 7 0.18 -13.45 -13.02
C GLN A 7 0.33 -12.85 -11.63
N VAL A 8 1.13 -13.49 -10.78
CA VAL A 8 1.58 -12.89 -9.52
C VAL A 8 2.61 -11.81 -9.83
N VAL A 9 2.31 -10.56 -9.48
CA VAL A 9 3.16 -9.39 -9.74
C VAL A 9 3.75 -8.76 -8.48
N ALA A 10 3.28 -9.18 -7.30
CA ALA A 10 3.77 -8.78 -5.98
C ALA A 10 3.48 -9.89 -4.97
N GLY A 11 4.37 -10.09 -3.99
CA GLY A 11 4.23 -11.18 -3.01
C GLY A 11 4.43 -12.57 -3.62
N GLY A 12 3.53 -13.51 -3.33
CA GLY A 12 3.59 -14.89 -3.84
C GLY A 12 4.52 -15.84 -3.07
N ASN A 13 5.24 -15.35 -2.05
CA ASN A 13 6.19 -16.12 -1.25
C ASN A 13 5.60 -16.61 0.08
N GLY A 14 4.28 -16.85 0.10
CA GLY A 14 3.52 -17.17 1.32
C GLY A 14 3.28 -15.97 2.23
N GLU A 15 2.43 -16.18 3.24
CA GLU A 15 2.16 -15.20 4.29
C GLU A 15 3.44 -14.92 5.11
N GLY A 16 3.75 -13.64 5.34
CA GLY A 16 4.87 -13.25 6.19
C GLY A 16 5.20 -11.77 6.11
N ASN A 17 6.21 -11.34 6.87
CA ASN A 17 6.57 -9.93 7.05
C ASN A 17 7.85 -9.50 6.30
N ARG A 18 8.50 -10.42 5.56
CA ARG A 18 9.65 -10.08 4.70
C ARG A 18 9.23 -9.12 3.59
N LEU A 19 10.18 -8.40 2.99
CA LEU A 19 9.88 -7.45 1.92
C LEU A 19 9.36 -8.12 0.65
N ASN A 20 9.61 -9.42 0.46
CA ASN A 20 9.08 -10.20 -0.64
C ASN A 20 7.77 -10.96 -0.29
N GLN A 21 7.18 -10.71 0.89
CA GLN A 21 5.96 -11.35 1.38
C GLN A 21 4.89 -10.29 1.70
N LEU A 22 3.64 -10.73 1.69
CA LEU A 22 2.46 -9.94 2.10
C LEU A 22 1.67 -10.76 3.12
N ASN A 23 0.84 -10.10 3.90
CA ASN A 23 -0.02 -10.68 4.92
C ASN A 23 -1.39 -9.97 4.95
N TYR A 24 -2.44 -10.67 4.53
CA TYR A 24 -3.80 -10.14 4.34
C TYR A 24 -3.90 -8.85 3.49
N PRO A 25 -3.32 -8.78 2.27
CA PRO A 25 -3.42 -7.56 1.47
C PRO A 25 -4.88 -7.25 1.11
N THR A 26 -5.39 -6.06 1.47
CA THR A 26 -6.82 -5.70 1.33
C THR A 26 -7.12 -4.80 0.14
N ASP A 27 -6.16 -4.00 -0.31
CA ASP A 27 -6.36 -3.03 -1.40
C ASP A 27 -5.06 -2.74 -2.16
N VAL A 28 -5.20 -2.29 -3.40
CA VAL A 28 -4.10 -1.95 -4.31
C VAL A 28 -4.48 -0.79 -5.23
N LEU A 29 -3.54 0.13 -5.44
CA LEU A 29 -3.64 1.16 -6.48
C LEU A 29 -2.37 1.21 -7.35
N ILE A 30 -2.49 1.86 -8.51
CA ILE A 30 -1.38 2.03 -9.45
C ILE A 30 -0.84 3.44 -9.32
N ASP A 31 0.45 3.56 -9.01
CA ASP A 31 1.21 4.79 -9.17
C ASP A 31 1.81 4.84 -10.58
N LYS A 32 1.13 5.57 -11.48
CA LYS A 32 1.55 5.70 -12.88
C LYS A 32 2.88 6.43 -13.04
N GLU A 33 3.21 7.33 -12.11
CA GLU A 33 4.43 8.14 -12.16
C GLU A 33 5.67 7.26 -11.96
N THR A 34 5.59 6.31 -11.02
CA THR A 34 6.71 5.40 -10.70
C THR A 34 6.58 4.02 -11.35
N ASP A 35 5.51 3.78 -12.10
CA ASP A 35 5.15 2.47 -12.65
C ASP A 35 5.14 1.36 -11.57
N SER A 36 4.46 1.64 -10.46
CA SER A 36 4.42 0.77 -9.28
C SER A 36 3.00 0.48 -8.81
N LEU A 37 2.83 -0.63 -8.10
CA LEU A 37 1.67 -0.89 -7.26
C LEU A 37 1.92 -0.30 -5.87
N ILE A 38 0.88 0.23 -5.24
CA ILE A 38 0.86 0.53 -3.80
C ILE A 38 -0.16 -0.38 -3.17
N ILE A 39 0.25 -1.16 -2.18
CA ILE A 39 -0.51 -2.27 -1.62
C ILE A 39 -0.68 -2.04 -0.12
N CYS A 40 -1.92 -2.12 0.35
CA CYS A 40 -2.23 -2.14 1.77
C CYS A 40 -1.98 -3.55 2.30
N ASP A 41 -1.08 -3.69 3.27
CA ASP A 41 -0.59 -4.94 3.84
C ASP A 41 -0.84 -4.98 5.36
N PRO A 42 -2.13 -5.00 5.79
CA PRO A 42 -2.52 -4.75 7.17
C PRO A 42 -2.12 -5.84 8.14
N GLY A 43 -1.96 -7.09 7.70
CA GLY A 43 -1.40 -8.15 8.53
C GLY A 43 0.04 -7.88 8.96
N ASN A 44 0.74 -7.00 8.24
CA ASN A 44 2.06 -6.48 8.59
C ASN A 44 2.04 -5.01 9.05
N GLN A 45 0.85 -4.41 9.22
CA GLN A 45 0.65 -3.01 9.65
C GLN A 45 1.42 -2.00 8.79
N ARG A 46 1.43 -2.20 7.47
CA ARG A 46 2.19 -1.37 6.54
C ARG A 46 1.47 -1.16 5.21
N VAL A 47 1.91 -0.14 4.48
CA VAL A 47 1.62 0.04 3.06
C VAL A 47 2.94 -0.04 2.29
N VAL A 48 2.99 -0.88 1.25
CA VAL A 48 4.21 -1.13 0.47
C VAL A 48 4.05 -0.69 -0.98
N ARG A 49 5.14 -0.20 -1.57
CA ARG A 49 5.29 0.01 -3.00
C ARG A 49 5.95 -1.20 -3.65
N TRP A 50 5.45 -1.64 -4.78
CA TRP A 50 6.03 -2.72 -5.58
C TRP A 50 6.20 -2.26 -7.03
N SER A 51 7.44 -2.15 -7.49
CA SER A 51 7.74 -1.79 -8.89
C SER A 51 7.22 -2.87 -9.84
N ARG A 52 6.54 -2.46 -10.92
CA ARG A 52 6.06 -3.38 -11.98
C ARG A 52 7.13 -3.70 -13.01
N ARG A 53 8.31 -3.09 -12.88
CA ARG A 53 9.46 -3.35 -13.76
C ARG A 53 9.99 -4.77 -13.55
N SER A 54 10.44 -5.37 -14.63
CA SER A 54 11.07 -6.70 -14.64
C SER A 54 12.21 -6.78 -13.62
N GLY A 55 12.30 -7.91 -12.91
CA GLY A 55 13.34 -8.18 -11.91
C GLY A 55 13.05 -7.66 -10.50
N THR A 56 11.91 -7.00 -10.27
CA THR A 56 11.48 -6.60 -8.92
C THR A 56 11.07 -7.85 -8.11
N THR A 57 11.76 -8.12 -7.00
CA THR A 57 11.50 -9.31 -6.16
C THR A 57 10.99 -8.98 -4.76
N GLN A 58 10.98 -7.70 -4.38
CA GLN A 58 10.58 -7.24 -3.06
C GLN A 58 9.96 -5.84 -3.13
N GLY A 59 9.08 -5.55 -2.18
CA GLY A 59 8.48 -4.24 -1.99
C GLY A 59 9.32 -3.31 -1.12
N GLU A 60 8.93 -2.05 -1.11
CA GLU A 60 9.47 -0.98 -0.28
C GLU A 60 8.38 -0.46 0.64
N ILE A 61 8.67 -0.28 1.93
CA ILE A 61 7.70 0.26 2.89
C ILE A 61 7.54 1.76 2.65
N LEU A 62 6.31 2.19 2.34
CA LEU A 62 5.97 3.62 2.25
C LEU A 62 5.47 4.16 3.58
N VAL A 63 4.62 3.40 4.26
CA VAL A 63 4.01 3.76 5.54
C VAL A 63 4.04 2.54 6.44
N ASP A 64 4.44 2.71 7.70
CA ASP A 64 4.40 1.70 8.75
C ASP A 64 3.43 2.10 9.87
N ASN A 65 3.19 1.18 10.80
CA ASN A 65 2.34 1.38 11.97
C ASN A 65 0.93 1.90 11.62
N ILE A 66 0.35 1.30 10.58
CA ILE A 66 -0.97 1.65 10.06
C ILE A 66 -1.83 0.39 9.86
N SER A 67 -3.02 0.41 10.44
CA SER A 67 -4.05 -0.61 10.19
C SER A 67 -4.84 -0.22 8.95
N CYS A 68 -4.18 -0.25 7.80
CA CYS A 68 -4.77 0.20 6.54
C CYS A 68 -5.94 -0.72 6.12
N TRP A 69 -6.88 -0.18 5.34
CA TRP A 69 -7.89 -1.02 4.67
C TRP A 69 -8.08 -0.62 3.22
N GLY A 70 -8.35 0.66 2.97
CA GLY A 70 -8.55 1.23 1.64
C GLY A 70 -7.47 2.27 1.31
N LEU A 71 -7.15 2.37 0.02
CA LEU A 71 -6.17 3.28 -0.55
C LEU A 71 -6.81 4.15 -1.64
N ALA A 72 -6.43 5.43 -1.67
CA ALA A 72 -6.68 6.31 -2.80
C ALA A 72 -5.48 7.24 -3.01
N MET A 73 -5.31 7.76 -4.23
CA MET A 73 -4.25 8.71 -4.53
C MET A 73 -4.77 9.80 -5.45
N ASP A 74 -4.41 11.05 -5.18
CA ASP A 74 -4.73 12.19 -6.04
C ASP A 74 -3.66 12.44 -7.13
N ASP A 75 -3.91 13.44 -7.97
CA ASP A 75 -3.01 13.86 -9.05
C ASP A 75 -1.72 14.53 -8.55
N GLN A 76 -1.71 15.02 -7.31
CA GLN A 76 -0.54 15.56 -6.62
C GLN A 76 0.29 14.47 -5.91
N ARG A 77 -0.10 13.20 -6.06
CA ARG A 77 0.53 12.02 -5.44
C ARG A 77 0.49 12.04 -3.91
N TYR A 78 -0.58 12.60 -3.35
CA TYR A 78 -0.95 12.34 -1.98
C TYR A 78 -1.68 11.01 -1.89
N LEU A 79 -1.16 10.12 -1.06
CA LEU A 79 -1.73 8.83 -0.71
C LEU A 79 -2.68 8.98 0.49
N TYR A 80 -3.93 8.61 0.31
CA TYR A 80 -4.98 8.59 1.33
C TYR A 80 -5.17 7.15 1.78
N ILE A 81 -5.07 6.93 3.10
CA ILE A 81 -5.15 5.60 3.70
C ILE A 81 -6.21 5.65 4.79
N SER A 82 -7.20 4.76 4.73
CA SER A 82 -8.10 4.54 5.87
C SER A 82 -7.39 3.69 6.92
N ASP A 83 -7.16 4.26 8.10
CA ASP A 83 -6.64 3.55 9.28
C ASP A 83 -7.82 3.12 10.15
N ILE A 84 -8.21 1.85 10.03
CA ILE A 84 -9.35 1.30 10.76
C ILE A 84 -9.06 1.14 12.26
N GLY A 85 -7.78 1.07 12.65
CA GLY A 85 -7.39 0.98 14.05
C GLY A 85 -7.59 2.31 14.77
N LYS A 86 -7.40 3.42 14.05
CA LYS A 86 -7.54 4.79 14.57
C LYS A 86 -8.85 5.48 14.18
N GLN A 87 -9.70 4.83 13.37
CA GLN A 87 -10.97 5.38 12.89
C GLN A 87 -10.79 6.72 12.18
N GLU A 88 -9.82 6.77 11.26
CA GLU A 88 -9.45 7.98 10.55
C GLU A 88 -8.99 7.70 9.12
N VAL A 89 -8.96 8.76 8.31
CA VAL A 89 -8.29 8.77 7.01
C VAL A 89 -7.14 9.75 7.10
N ARG A 90 -5.93 9.27 6.82
CA ARG A 90 -4.72 10.11 6.75
C ARG A 90 -4.23 10.25 5.32
N ARG A 91 -3.65 11.42 5.03
CA ARG A 91 -2.97 11.73 3.79
C ARG A 91 -1.47 11.79 4.01
N TYR A 92 -0.72 11.14 3.14
CA TYR A 92 0.74 11.10 3.12
C TYR A 92 1.21 11.59 1.75
N GLN A 93 2.20 12.46 1.69
CA GLN A 93 2.92 12.64 0.43
C GLN A 93 3.81 11.41 0.23
N ILE A 94 3.85 10.83 -0.97
CA ILE A 94 4.73 9.67 -1.20
C ILE A 94 6.19 10.08 -0.92
N GLY A 95 6.79 9.48 0.12
CA GLY A 95 8.12 9.83 0.64
C GLY A 95 8.10 10.41 2.06
N ASP A 96 6.96 10.93 2.51
CA ASP A 96 6.76 11.37 3.89
C ASP A 96 6.39 10.20 4.80
N LYS A 97 7.01 10.14 5.97
CA LYS A 97 6.68 9.16 7.00
C LYS A 97 5.53 9.60 7.92
N ASN A 98 5.25 10.91 7.96
CA ASN A 98 4.26 11.50 8.84
C ASN A 98 3.03 11.93 8.03
N GLY A 99 1.89 11.29 8.28
CA GLY A 99 0.62 11.61 7.60
C GLY A 99 -0.16 12.70 8.32
N THR A 100 -0.86 13.53 7.55
CA THR A 100 -1.83 14.51 8.05
C THR A 100 -3.22 13.88 8.16
N LEU A 101 -3.96 14.14 9.25
CA LEU A 101 -5.36 13.74 9.38
C LEU A 101 -6.22 14.48 8.35
N VAL A 102 -7.06 13.74 7.61
CA VAL A 102 -8.00 14.30 6.62
C VAL A 102 -9.44 14.21 7.11
N ALA A 103 -9.82 13.08 7.71
CA ALA A 103 -11.18 12.85 8.18
C ALA A 103 -11.20 11.84 9.34
N GLY A 104 -12.18 11.95 10.25
CA GLY A 104 -12.29 11.11 11.45
C GLY A 104 -11.38 11.58 12.59
N GLY A 105 -10.94 10.66 13.46
CA GLY A 105 -9.87 10.93 14.43
C GLY A 105 -10.27 11.46 15.82
N ASN A 106 -11.57 11.46 16.16
CA ASN A 106 -12.09 11.84 17.50
C ASN A 106 -11.51 13.16 18.05
N ASP A 107 -11.71 14.28 17.33
CA ASP A 107 -11.48 15.66 17.77
C ASP A 107 -10.08 16.00 18.34
N LYS A 108 -9.00 15.48 17.75
CA LYS A 108 -7.63 15.90 18.10
C LYS A 108 -7.10 17.06 17.28
#